data_AF-A0A182IX50-F1
#
_entry.id   AF-A0A182IX50-F1
#
_cell.length_a   1.000
_cell.length_b   1.000
_cell.length_c   1.000
_cell.angle_alpha   90.00
_cell.angle_beta   90.00
_cell.angle_gamma   90.00
#
_symmetry.space_group_name_H-M   'P 1'
#
loop_
_entity.id
_entity.type
_entity.pdbx_description
1 polymer ?
#
loop_
_entity_poly.entity_id
_entity_poly.type
_entity_poly.pdbx_seq_one_letter_code
_entity_poly.pdbx_strand_id
1 'polypeptide(L)' 'MYKNGFGDVNGEHWLGLEKLHAMTRSGRHELLVILEDHEGRSAYALYNSFQIGSEAQKYKLTPLERKVSQKG' A
#
# COMPACT_ATOMS: atom_id res chain seq x y z
N MET A 1 9.31 7.78 13.25
CA MET A 1 9.71 6.39 12.92
C MET A 1 9.21 5.98 11.52
N TYR A 2 7.90 6.04 11.23
CA TYR A 2 7.34 5.62 9.93
C TYR A 2 7.69 6.48 8.71
N LYS A 3 8.17 7.71 8.91
CA LYS A 3 8.53 8.64 7.82
C LYS A 3 9.58 8.06 6.86
N ASN A 4 10.69 7.58 7.42
CA ASN A 4 11.86 7.16 6.66
C ASN A 4 11.93 5.65 6.39
N GLY A 5 11.01 4.87 6.99
CA GLY A 5 11.05 3.41 6.94
C GLY A 5 11.96 2.81 8.01
N PHE A 6 11.86 1.50 8.17
CA PHE A 6 12.66 0.69 9.10
C PHE A 6 12.52 -0.80 8.77
N GLY A 7 13.36 -1.64 9.38
CA GLY A 7 13.41 -3.09 9.14
C GLY A 7 14.43 -3.49 8.09
N ASP A 8 14.33 -4.72 7.60
CA ASP A 8 15.24 -5.31 6.61
C ASP A 8 14.48 -5.62 5.33
N VAL A 9 14.97 -5.11 4.20
CA VAL A 9 14.37 -5.33 2.87
C VAL A 9 14.37 -6.80 2.45
N ASN A 10 15.21 -7.63 3.06
CA ASN A 10 15.23 -9.09 2.87
C ASN A 10 14.26 -9.83 3.79
N GLY A 11 13.51 -9.12 4.63
CA GLY A 11 12.53 -9.67 5.58
C GLY A 11 11.43 -8.66 5.90
N GLU A 12 11.08 -8.56 7.19
CA GLU A 12 10.08 -7.61 7.67
C GLU A 12 10.60 -6.17 7.58
N HIS A 13 9.90 -5.35 6.79
CA HIS A 13 10.22 -3.94 6.69
C HIS A 13 9.00 -3.07 6.41
N TRP A 14 9.15 -1.80 6.75
CA TRP A 14 8.30 -0.72 6.33
C TRP A 14 9.09 0.21 5.42
N LEU A 15 8.62 0.43 4.19
CA LEU A 15 9.33 1.20 3.18
C LEU A 15 9.58 2.66 3.59
N GLY A 16 8.61 3.26 4.29
CA GLY A 16 8.63 4.67 4.70
C GLY A 16 7.60 5.52 3.98
N LEU A 17 6.93 6.39 4.74
CA LEU A 17 5.87 7.27 4.22
C LEU A 17 6.39 8.28 3.18
N GLU A 18 7.61 8.79 3.31
CA GLU A 18 8.18 9.70 2.30
C GLU A 18 8.42 8.99 0.97
N LYS A 19 8.93 7.76 1.00
CA LYS A 19 9.14 6.96 -0.22
C LYS A 19 7.81 6.59 -0.86
N LEU A 20 6.83 6.18 -0.06
CA LEU A 20 5.49 5.87 -0.55
C LEU A 20 4.80 7.11 -1.17
N HIS A 21 4.91 8.27 -0.54
CA HIS A 21 4.42 9.52 -1.13
C HIS A 21 5.15 9.84 -2.44
N ALA A 22 6.47 9.71 -2.45
CA ALA A 22 7.29 9.96 -3.61
C ALA A 22 6.92 9.08 -4.81
N MET A 23 6.69 7.79 -4.57
CA MET A 23 6.28 6.81 -5.59
C MET A 23 4.85 7.06 -6.08
N THR A 24 3.92 7.28 -5.16
CA THR A 24 2.49 7.29 -5.51
C THR A 24 1.96 8.63 -6.00
N ARG A 25 2.73 9.74 -5.89
CA ARG A 25 2.29 11.06 -6.34
C ARG A 25 2.15 11.20 -7.85
N SER A 26 2.80 10.36 -8.64
CA SER A 26 2.85 10.48 -10.10
C SER A 26 2.15 9.31 -10.78
N GLY A 27 1.02 9.57 -11.44
CA GLY A 27 0.28 8.54 -12.16
C GLY A 27 -0.52 7.61 -11.26
N ARG A 28 -1.29 6.73 -11.89
CA ARG A 28 -2.19 5.80 -11.19
C ARG A 28 -1.42 4.59 -10.69
N HIS A 29 -1.54 4.31 -9.40
CA HIS A 29 -0.99 3.12 -8.75
C HIS A 29 -2.12 2.26 -8.19
N GLU A 30 -1.98 0.94 -8.29
CA GLU A 30 -2.85 -0.04 -7.64
C GLU A 30 -2.20 -0.52 -6.33
N LEU A 31 -3.03 -0.89 -5.34
CA LEU A 31 -2.55 -1.51 -4.10
C LEU A 31 -3.08 -2.95 -4.03
N LEU A 32 -2.15 -3.90 -3.95
CA LEU A 32 -2.45 -5.30 -3.64
C LEU A 32 -2.05 -5.58 -2.19
N VAL A 33 -3.02 -6.01 -1.39
CA VAL A 33 -2.79 -6.53 -0.03
C VAL A 33 -2.94 -8.04 -0.08
N ILE A 34 -1.90 -8.77 0.34
CA ILE A 34 -1.88 -10.24 0.46
C ILE A 34 -1.87 -10.57 1.94
N LEU A 35 -2.72 -11.50 2.35
CA LEU A 35 -2.85 -11.98 3.72
C LEU A 35 -2.80 -13.51 3.72
N GLU A 36 -2.16 -14.07 4.73
CA GLU A 36 -2.15 -15.51 5.01
C GLU A 36 -2.52 -15.72 6.47
N ASP A 37 -3.38 -16.69 6.76
CA ASP A 37 -3.69 -17.07 8.13
C ASP A 37 -2.78 -18.20 8.64
N HIS A 38 -2.88 -18.51 9.95
CA HIS A 38 -2.06 -19.54 10.58
C HIS A 38 -2.32 -20.96 10.05
N GLU A 39 -3.40 -21.18 9.29
CA GLU A 39 -3.74 -22.44 8.64
C GLU A 39 -3.25 -22.49 7.18
N GLY A 40 -2.54 -21.46 6.71
CA GLY A 40 -1.99 -21.36 5.36
C GLY A 40 -3.02 -20.95 4.30
N ARG A 41 -4.20 -20.45 4.68
CA ARG A 41 -5.18 -19.93 3.73
C ARG A 41 -4.82 -18.50 3.35
N SER A 42 -4.70 -18.25 2.05
CA SER A 42 -4.39 -16.92 1.53
C SER A 42 -5.64 -16.17 1.06
N ALA A 43 -5.66 -14.85 1.27
CA ALA A 43 -6.63 -13.93 0.71
C ALA A 43 -5.93 -12.69 0.12
N TYR A 44 -6.58 -12.02 -0.82
CA TYR A 44 -6.07 -10.77 -1.36
C TYR A 44 -7.16 -9.72 -1.55
N ALA A 45 -6.77 -8.45 -1.47
CA ALA A 45 -7.59 -7.30 -1.81
C ALA A 45 -6.82 -6.39 -2.77
N LEU A 46 -7.43 -6.10 -3.93
CA LEU A 46 -6.86 -5.22 -4.94
C LEU A 46 -7.65 -3.91 -4.99
N TYR A 47 -6.95 -2.79 -4.95
CA TYR A 47 -7.51 -1.44 -5.05
C TYR A 47 -7.01 -0.74 -6.31
N ASN A 48 -7.94 -0.09 -7.00
CA ASN A 48 -7.73 0.55 -8.30
C ASN A 48 -6.90 1.83 -8.25
N SER A 49 -6.85 2.48 -7.09
CA SER A 49 -6.16 3.74 -6.86
C SER A 49 -5.57 3.76 -5.46
N PHE A 50 -4.27 4.02 -5.38
CA PHE A 50 -3.54 4.14 -4.14
C PHE A 50 -2.57 5.31 -4.23
N GLN A 51 -2.81 6.31 -3.38
CA GLN A 51 -1.90 7.43 -3.19
C GLN A 51 -1.95 7.89 -1.74
N ILE A 52 -0.81 8.35 -1.24
CA ILE A 52 -0.75 9.04 0.06
C ILE A 52 -0.30 10.49 -0.13
N GLY A 53 -0.86 11.38 0.68
CA GLY A 53 -0.50 12.78 0.71
C GLY A 53 0.92 13.04 1.21
N SER A 54 1.34 14.30 1.16
CA SER A 54 2.63 14.73 1.70
C SER A 54 2.63 14.72 3.24
N GLU A 55 3.80 14.99 3.85
CA GLU A 55 3.91 15.16 5.30
C GLU A 55 2.99 16.26 5.84
N ALA A 56 2.86 17.39 5.12
CA ALA A 56 1.96 18.48 5.49
C ALA A 56 0.48 18.04 5.50
N GLN A 57 0.12 17.09 4.64
CA GLN A 57 -1.19 16.45 4.59
C GLN A 57 -1.30 15.25 5.55
N LYS A 58 -0.30 15.04 6.40
CA LYS A 58 -0.18 13.93 7.35
C LYS A 58 -0.26 12.55 6.67
N TYR A 59 0.25 12.45 5.44
CA TYR A 59 0.23 11.24 4.63
C TYR A 59 -1.17 10.64 4.46
N LYS A 60 -2.19 11.49 4.38
CA LYS A 60 -3.58 11.05 4.22
C LYS A 60 -3.71 10.14 2.99
N LEU A 61 -4.32 8.99 3.20
CA LEU A 61 -4.64 8.03 2.15
C LEU A 61 -5.78 8.58 1.28
N THR A 62 -5.64 8.48 -0.04
CA THR A 62 -6.76 8.71 -0.96
C THR A 62 -7.86 7.65 -0.74
N PRO A 63 -9.14 7.98 -0.93
CA PRO A 63 -10.20 6.98 -0.89
C PRO A 63 -9.85 5.76 -1.74
N LEU A 64 -9.94 4.57 -1.13
CA LEU A 64 -9.64 3.31 -1.79
C LEU A 64 -10.88 2.78 -2.49
N GLU A 65 -10.76 2.48 -3.78
CA GLU A 65 -11.80 1.82 -4.55
C GLU A 65 -11.39 0.37 -4.83
N ARG A 66 -12.14 -0.59 -4.29
CA ARG A 66 -11.85 -2.01 -4.49
C ARG A 66 -12.06 -2.36 -5.96
N LYS A 67 -11.05 -2.95 -6.58
CA LYS A 67 -11.17 -3.57 -7.89
C LYS A 67 -12.02 -4.82 -7.74
N VAL A 68 -13.27 -4.75 -8.18
CA VAL A 68 -14.11 -5.94 -8.26
C VAL A 68 -13.65 -6.72 -9.50
N SER A 69 -13.17 -7.94 -9.30
CA SER A 69 -12.88 -8.84 -10.41
C SER A 69 -14.18 -9.03 -11.21
N GLN A 70 -14.19 -8.60 -12.48
CA GLN A 70 -15.21 -9.10 -13.41
C GLN A 70 -14.97 -10.60 -13.54
N LYS A 71 -15.94 -11.40 -13.09
CA LYS A 71 -16.02 -12.79 -13.53
C LYS A 71 -16.28 -12.73 -15.04
N GLY A 72 -15.29 -13.15 -15.83
CA GLY A 72 -15.54 -13.68 -17.16
C GLY A 72 -16.17 -15.06 -17.07
#